data_AF-A0A7R6PN42-F1
#
_entry.id   AF-A0A7R6PN42-F1
#
_cell.length_a   1.000
_cell.length_b   1.000
_cell.length_c   1.000
_cell.angle_alpha   90.00
_cell.angle_beta   90.00
_cell.angle_gamma   90.00
#
_symmetry.space_group_name_H-M   'P 1'
#
loop_
_entity.id
_entity.type
_entity.pdbx_description
1 polymer ?
#
loop_
_entity_poly.entity_id
_entity_poly.type
_entity_poly.pdbx_seq_one_letter_code
_entity_poly.pdbx_strand_id
1 'polypeptide(L)'
;MSNTETYLIGIVGAFLVMIPIAIQVYVIRKRKIIEEERTKKFFASLSSAISKNNASDLKDVLDIHESIFEDFLTGLSALERIRLQLLKLKTKLSTELVGRLQISDNEKALDKVNELLEKCQLEIGEMLKKKPFQGVSEPERHHLEVIYDLAESNAKELIHKSLLELSSAIKLRDEESKKYIDEQKESLSLAKKGLFATVGFSVISIALAIYFYVSAP
;
A
#
# COMPACT_ATOMS: atom_id res chain seq x y z
N MET A 1 19.27 11.76 46.64
CA MET A 1 19.12 11.95 45.18
C MET A 1 18.83 13.40 44.93
N SER A 2 19.71 14.07 44.19
CA SER A 2 19.55 15.47 43.83
C SER A 2 18.42 15.61 42.80
N ASN A 3 17.64 16.69 42.83
CA ASN A 3 16.63 16.99 41.80
C ASN A 3 17.20 16.83 40.38
N THR A 4 18.48 17.12 40.19
CA THR A 4 19.20 16.96 38.91
C THR A 4 19.21 15.53 38.37
N GLU A 5 19.30 14.51 39.23
CA GLU A 5 19.34 13.09 38.82
C GLU A 5 17.96 12.62 38.33
N THR A 6 16.89 13.05 38.99
CA THR A 6 15.51 12.75 38.61
C THR A 6 15.16 13.41 37.27
N TYR A 7 15.62 14.65 37.03
CA TYR A 7 15.47 15.31 35.73
C TYR A 7 16.25 14.59 34.63
N LEU A 8 17.48 14.13 34.90
CA LEU A 8 18.31 13.44 33.90
C LEU A 8 17.66 12.12 33.46
N ILE A 9 17.11 11.35 34.40
CA ILE A 9 16.42 10.08 34.11
C ILE A 9 15.14 10.32 33.30
N GLY A 10 14.38 11.38 33.63
CA GLY A 10 13.20 11.77 32.86
C GLY A 10 13.53 12.14 31.41
N ILE A 11 14.64 12.86 31.19
CA ILE A 11 15.12 13.24 29.85
C ILE A 11 15.54 12.00 29.06
N VAL A 12 16.32 11.09 29.67
CA VAL A 12 16.78 9.86 29.00
C VAL A 12 15.59 8.95 28.64
N GLY A 13 14.61 8.81 29.54
CA GLY A 13 13.38 8.07 29.28
C GLY A 13 12.55 8.64 28.12
N ALA A 14 12.45 9.98 28.04
CA ALA A 14 11.77 10.65 26.93
C ALA A 14 12.47 10.38 25.58
N PHE A 15 13.81 10.42 25.54
CA PHE A 15 14.56 10.09 24.33
C PHE A 15 14.35 8.64 23.86
N LEU A 16 14.36 7.67 24.78
CA LEU A 16 14.18 6.26 24.44
C LEU A 16 12.81 5.95 23.79
N VAL A 17 11.76 6.67 24.17
CA VAL A 17 10.42 6.52 23.56
C VAL A 17 10.30 7.29 22.24
N MET A 18 10.90 8.48 22.16
CA MET A 18 10.76 9.35 21.00
C MET A 18 11.58 8.90 19.79
N ILE A 19 12.75 8.27 20.01
CA ILE A 19 13.63 7.78 18.93
C ILE A 19 12.93 6.79 17.98
N PRO A 20 12.29 5.68 18.43
CA PRO A 20 11.66 4.72 17.52
C PRO A 20 10.46 5.33 16.77
N ILE A 21 9.70 6.21 17.41
CA ILE A 21 8.58 6.93 16.79
C ILE A 21 9.11 7.86 15.69
N ALA A 22 10.18 8.61 15.98
CA ALA A 22 10.82 9.49 15.02
C ALA A 22 11.37 8.72 13.81
N ILE A 23 11.96 7.54 14.03
CA ILE A 23 12.44 6.66 12.95
C ILE A 23 11.27 6.18 12.09
N GLN A 24 10.16 5.71 12.67
CA GLN A 24 8.99 5.26 11.91
C GLN A 24 8.40 6.40 11.08
N VAL A 25 8.22 7.58 11.68
CA VAL A 25 7.70 8.77 10.97
C VAL A 25 8.66 9.17 9.84
N TYR A 26 9.97 9.13 10.07
CA TYR A 26 10.98 9.41 9.04
C TYR A 26 10.88 8.43 7.87
N VAL A 27 10.76 7.13 8.13
CA VAL A 27 10.64 6.11 7.08
C VAL A 27 9.36 6.29 6.27
N ILE A 28 8.22 6.56 6.92
CA ILE A 28 6.94 6.81 6.23
C ILE A 28 7.04 8.06 5.35
N ARG A 29 7.59 9.16 5.88
CA ARG A 29 7.79 10.39 5.12
C ARG A 29 8.73 10.17 3.93
N LYS A 30 9.85 9.46 4.13
CA LYS A 30 10.81 9.15 3.08
C LYS A 30 10.17 8.31 1.96
N ARG A 31 9.37 7.29 2.31
CA ARG A 31 8.62 6.49 1.32
C ARG A 31 7.67 7.37 0.51
N LYS A 32 6.90 8.22 1.17
CA LYS A 32 5.97 9.15 0.51
C LYS A 32 6.69 10.10 -0.45
N ILE A 33 7.83 10.65 -0.05
CA ILE A 33 8.65 11.53 -0.90
C ILE A 33 9.16 10.78 -2.13
N ILE A 34 9.70 9.56 -1.95
CA ILE A 34 10.19 8.73 -3.07
C ILE A 34 9.04 8.40 -4.04
N GLU A 35 7.86 8.07 -3.52
CA GLU A 35 6.70 7.75 -4.34
C GLU A 35 6.17 8.98 -5.11
N GLU A 36 6.17 10.15 -4.47
CA GLU A 36 5.85 11.42 -5.13
C GLU A 36 6.87 11.78 -6.22
N GLU A 37 8.17 11.59 -5.96
CA GLU A 37 9.24 11.81 -6.95
C GLU A 37 9.11 10.86 -8.14
N ARG A 38 8.89 9.56 -7.90
CA ARG A 38 8.65 8.56 -8.96
C ARG A 38 7.41 8.91 -9.77
N THR A 39 6.33 9.32 -9.13
CA THR A 39 5.11 9.77 -9.82
C THR A 39 5.35 11.01 -10.68
N LYS A 40 6.11 11.99 -10.18
CA LYS A 40 6.51 13.18 -10.96
C LYS A 40 7.38 12.80 -12.15
N LYS A 41 8.35 11.91 -11.96
CA LYS A 41 9.18 11.37 -13.05
C LYS A 41 8.33 10.65 -14.10
N PHE A 42 7.38 9.82 -13.67
CA PHE A 42 6.46 9.13 -14.55
C PHE A 42 5.65 10.10 -15.41
N PHE A 43 5.05 11.13 -14.81
CA PHE A 43 4.32 12.14 -15.56
C PHE A 43 5.20 12.92 -16.53
N ALA A 44 6.41 13.33 -16.11
CA ALA A 44 7.33 14.03 -17.00
C ALA A 44 7.76 13.16 -18.21
N SER A 45 8.10 11.90 -17.96
CA SER A 45 8.49 10.95 -19.00
C SER A 45 7.34 10.67 -19.96
N LEU A 46 6.13 10.39 -19.43
CA LEU A 46 4.97 10.09 -20.24
C LEU A 46 4.50 11.31 -21.05
N SER A 47 4.42 12.49 -20.44
CA SER A 47 4.11 13.74 -21.16
C SER A 47 5.13 14.03 -22.27
N SER A 48 6.43 13.80 -22.01
CA SER A 48 7.45 13.97 -23.05
C SER A 48 7.34 12.92 -24.15
N ALA A 49 7.02 11.68 -23.82
CA ALA A 49 6.85 10.61 -24.80
C ALA A 49 5.62 10.87 -25.70
N ILE A 50 4.51 11.33 -25.12
CA ILE A 50 3.31 11.74 -25.85
C ILE A 50 3.60 12.91 -26.80
N SER A 51 4.29 13.96 -26.32
CA SER A 51 4.65 15.12 -27.15
C SER A 51 5.57 14.76 -28.32
N LYS A 52 6.46 13.78 -28.13
CA LYS A 52 7.34 13.25 -29.19
C LYS A 52 6.67 12.18 -30.06
N ASN A 53 5.40 11.86 -29.80
CA ASN A 53 4.64 10.79 -30.47
C ASN A 53 5.27 9.39 -30.32
N ASN A 54 6.01 9.17 -29.22
CA ASN A 54 6.72 7.92 -28.90
C ASN A 54 5.93 7.02 -27.92
N ALA A 55 4.77 7.47 -27.42
CA ALA A 55 3.87 6.66 -26.59
C ALA A 55 2.57 6.45 -27.36
N SER A 56 2.59 5.53 -28.32
CA SER A 56 1.44 5.23 -29.18
C SER A 56 0.48 4.23 -28.53
N ASP A 57 1.01 3.30 -27.73
CA ASP A 57 0.26 2.17 -27.18
C ASP A 57 0.45 1.98 -25.67
N LEU A 58 -0.44 1.18 -25.08
CA LEU A 58 -0.43 0.90 -23.64
C LEU A 58 0.86 0.19 -23.19
N LYS A 59 1.48 -0.58 -24.09
CA LYS A 59 2.77 -1.22 -23.84
C LYS A 59 3.88 -0.20 -23.55
N ASP A 60 3.92 0.91 -24.29
CA ASP A 60 4.90 1.97 -24.05
C ASP A 60 4.71 2.60 -22.65
N VAL A 61 3.45 2.73 -22.23
CA VAL A 61 3.09 3.24 -20.90
C VAL A 61 3.49 2.25 -19.80
N LEU A 62 3.31 0.95 -20.03
CA LEU A 62 3.75 -0.13 -19.14
C LEU A 62 5.29 -0.12 -18.99
N ASP A 63 6.03 -0.01 -20.08
CA ASP A 63 7.50 0.03 -20.08
C ASP A 63 8.03 1.27 -19.33
N ILE A 64 7.39 2.43 -19.52
CA ILE A 64 7.69 3.66 -18.77
C ILE A 64 7.35 3.48 -17.28
N HIS A 65 6.24 2.82 -16.96
CA HIS A 65 5.88 2.55 -15.58
C HIS A 65 6.90 1.63 -14.90
N GLU A 66 7.24 0.51 -15.53
CA GLU A 66 8.16 -0.50 -15.01
C GLU A 66 9.56 0.09 -14.78
N SER A 67 10.06 0.87 -15.73
CA SER A 67 11.37 1.54 -15.62
C SER A 67 11.49 2.56 -14.48
N ILE A 68 10.37 3.04 -13.92
CA ILE A 68 10.35 4.07 -12.87
C ILE A 68 10.00 3.49 -11.51
N PHE A 69 9.04 2.58 -11.46
CA PHE A 69 8.52 2.05 -10.21
C PHE A 69 9.19 0.73 -9.78
N GLU A 70 9.76 -0.03 -10.73
CA GLU A 70 10.50 -1.28 -10.46
C GLU A 70 9.72 -2.25 -9.54
N ASP A 71 8.39 -2.25 -9.62
CA ASP A 71 7.52 -2.92 -8.65
C ASP A 71 7.06 -4.30 -9.08
N PHE A 72 7.57 -4.80 -10.22
CA PHE A 72 7.29 -6.13 -10.81
C PHE A 72 5.79 -6.47 -10.87
N LEU A 73 4.93 -5.44 -10.89
CA LEU A 73 3.49 -5.64 -11.01
C LEU A 73 3.19 -6.17 -12.41
N THR A 74 2.35 -7.19 -12.50
CA THR A 74 1.98 -7.85 -13.76
C THR A 74 0.48 -8.10 -13.84
N GLY A 75 -0.04 -8.17 -15.07
CA GLY A 75 -1.45 -8.44 -15.31
C GLY A 75 -2.39 -7.35 -14.79
N LEU A 76 -3.51 -7.75 -14.18
CA LEU A 76 -4.59 -6.84 -13.78
C LEU A 76 -4.12 -5.73 -12.81
N SER A 77 -3.26 -6.05 -11.85
CA SER A 77 -2.77 -5.07 -10.87
C SER A 77 -1.90 -3.97 -11.48
N ALA A 78 -1.10 -4.31 -12.50
CA ALA A 78 -0.33 -3.33 -13.26
C ALA A 78 -1.24 -2.40 -14.06
N LEU A 79 -2.25 -2.96 -14.75
CA LEU A 79 -3.23 -2.21 -15.52
C LEU A 79 -4.06 -1.25 -14.65
N GLU A 80 -4.54 -1.72 -13.49
CA GLU A 80 -5.29 -0.88 -12.54
C GLU A 80 -4.45 0.29 -12.02
N ARG A 81 -3.17 0.03 -11.70
CA ARG A 81 -2.25 1.08 -11.25
C ARG A 81 -1.97 2.09 -12.35
N ILE A 82 -1.73 1.64 -13.58
CA ILE A 82 -1.51 2.53 -14.73
C ILE A 82 -2.75 3.37 -15.00
N ARG A 83 -3.95 2.77 -14.97
CA ARG A 83 -5.21 3.51 -15.10
C ARG A 83 -5.32 4.63 -14.06
N LEU A 84 -5.01 4.35 -12.80
CA LEU A 84 -5.00 5.36 -11.74
C LEU A 84 -3.97 6.47 -11.99
N GLN A 85 -2.78 6.13 -12.48
CA GLN A 85 -1.75 7.12 -12.82
C GLN A 85 -2.13 7.96 -14.04
N LEU A 86 -2.73 7.36 -15.07
CA LEU A 86 -3.27 8.07 -16.23
C LEU A 86 -4.41 9.01 -15.85
N LEU A 87 -5.30 8.60 -14.94
CA LEU A 87 -6.35 9.47 -14.40
C LEU A 87 -5.74 10.67 -13.66
N LYS A 88 -4.74 10.44 -12.80
CA LYS A 88 -4.01 11.51 -12.12
C LYS A 88 -3.30 12.44 -13.11
N LEU A 89 -2.70 11.90 -14.17
CA LEU A 89 -2.06 12.67 -15.22
C LEU A 89 -3.09 13.52 -15.98
N LYS A 90 -4.24 12.95 -16.36
CA LYS A 90 -5.35 13.67 -16.98
C LYS A 90 -5.80 14.84 -16.12
N THR A 91 -6.06 14.60 -14.83
CA THR A 91 -6.43 15.67 -13.88
C THR A 91 -5.37 16.76 -13.87
N LYS A 92 -4.09 16.40 -13.78
CA LYS A 92 -3.01 17.38 -13.78
C LYS A 92 -2.93 18.15 -15.09
N LEU A 93 -3.02 17.50 -16.25
CA LEU A 93 -3.03 18.18 -17.56
C LEU A 93 -4.23 19.14 -17.70
N SER A 94 -5.36 18.83 -17.06
CA SER A 94 -6.56 19.69 -17.05
C SER A 94 -6.47 20.87 -16.08
N THR A 95 -5.72 20.75 -14.97
CA THR A 95 -5.66 21.78 -13.91
C THR A 95 -4.37 22.58 -13.87
N GLU A 96 -3.26 22.02 -14.36
CA GLU A 96 -1.91 22.59 -14.27
C GLU A 96 -1.09 22.28 -15.55
N LEU A 97 -0.12 23.14 -15.86
CA LEU A 97 0.87 22.83 -16.90
C LEU A 97 1.83 21.73 -16.38
N VAL A 98 1.70 20.52 -16.91
CA VAL A 98 2.60 19.40 -16.58
C VAL A 98 3.83 19.46 -17.46
N GLY A 99 4.95 19.95 -16.92
CA GLY A 99 6.25 19.98 -17.62
C GLY A 99 6.45 21.23 -18.50
N ARG A 100 7.10 21.08 -19.66
CA ARG A 100 7.40 22.16 -20.63
C ARG A 100 6.42 22.19 -21.83
N LEU A 101 5.23 21.64 -21.69
CA LEU A 101 4.27 21.59 -22.79
C LEU A 101 3.66 22.97 -23.01
N GLN A 102 3.54 23.44 -24.26
CA GLN A 102 2.73 24.62 -24.55
C GLN A 102 1.23 24.26 -24.43
N ILE A 103 0.35 25.24 -24.26
CA ILE A 103 -1.10 25.03 -24.06
C ILE A 103 -1.72 24.14 -25.18
N SER A 104 -1.27 24.30 -26.42
CA SER A 104 -1.71 23.48 -27.57
C SER A 104 -1.21 22.04 -27.55
N ASP A 105 -0.04 21.78 -26.94
CA ASP A 105 0.49 20.43 -26.76
C ASP A 105 -0.25 19.70 -25.62
N ASN A 106 -0.84 20.46 -24.71
CA ASN A 106 -1.62 19.95 -23.59
C ASN A 106 -2.96 19.35 -24.04
N GLU A 107 -3.65 19.96 -25.02
CA GLU A 107 -4.90 19.40 -25.59
C GLU A 107 -4.63 18.07 -26.31
N LYS A 108 -3.61 18.02 -27.18
CA LYS A 108 -3.19 16.77 -27.84
C LYS A 108 -2.76 15.70 -26.84
N ALA A 109 -2.06 16.09 -25.78
CA ALA A 109 -1.67 15.16 -24.73
C ALA A 109 -2.89 14.63 -23.96
N LEU A 110 -3.91 15.47 -23.72
CA LEU A 110 -5.14 15.08 -23.05
C LEU A 110 -5.97 14.10 -23.89
N ASP A 111 -6.06 14.34 -25.21
CA ASP A 111 -6.70 13.40 -26.14
C ASP A 111 -5.98 12.06 -26.15
N LYS A 112 -4.64 12.06 -26.19
CA LYS A 112 -3.86 10.82 -26.17
C LYS A 112 -4.00 10.08 -24.84
N VAL A 113 -4.03 10.79 -23.71
CA VAL A 113 -4.28 10.18 -22.39
C VAL A 113 -5.70 9.58 -22.32
N ASN A 114 -6.70 10.21 -22.92
CA ASN A 114 -8.05 9.64 -23.00
C ASN A 114 -8.07 8.35 -23.84
N GLU A 115 -7.39 8.32 -24.99
CA GLU A 115 -7.24 7.11 -25.81
C GLU A 115 -6.57 5.98 -25.02
N LEU A 116 -5.48 6.28 -24.32
CA LEU A 116 -4.76 5.31 -23.49
C LEU A 116 -5.62 4.80 -22.32
N LEU A 117 -6.44 5.67 -21.71
CA LEU A 117 -7.40 5.27 -20.67
C LEU A 117 -8.46 4.31 -21.22
N GLU A 118 -8.97 4.56 -22.41
CA GLU A 118 -9.95 3.70 -23.07
C GLU A 118 -9.35 2.33 -23.40
N LYS A 119 -8.16 2.31 -24.02
CA LYS A 119 -7.39 1.07 -24.27
C LYS A 119 -7.15 0.28 -22.97
N CYS A 120 -6.73 0.96 -21.92
CA CYS A 120 -6.50 0.33 -20.60
C CYS A 120 -7.80 -0.25 -20.02
N GLN A 121 -8.92 0.44 -20.16
CA GLN A 121 -10.21 -0.04 -19.67
C GLN A 121 -10.73 -1.25 -20.48
N LEU A 122 -10.48 -1.29 -21.78
CA LEU A 122 -10.78 -2.46 -22.62
C LEU A 122 -9.94 -3.67 -22.21
N GLU A 123 -8.62 -3.51 -22.03
CA GLU A 123 -7.75 -4.62 -21.59
C GLU A 123 -8.12 -5.14 -20.20
N ILE A 124 -8.46 -4.26 -19.26
CA ILE A 124 -8.99 -4.65 -17.95
C ILE A 124 -10.27 -5.47 -18.13
N GLY A 125 -11.19 -5.01 -18.98
CA GLY A 125 -12.42 -5.72 -19.31
C GLY A 125 -12.17 -7.11 -19.90
N GLU A 126 -11.19 -7.25 -20.80
CA GLU A 126 -10.82 -8.54 -21.37
C GLU A 126 -10.15 -9.48 -20.37
N MET A 127 -9.29 -8.96 -19.48
CA MET A 127 -8.70 -9.77 -18.41
C MET A 127 -9.75 -10.23 -17.41
N LEU A 128 -10.70 -9.37 -17.05
CA LEU A 128 -11.83 -9.74 -16.20
C LEU A 128 -12.76 -10.75 -16.88
N LYS A 129 -12.94 -10.70 -18.20
CA LYS A 129 -13.68 -11.78 -18.91
C LYS A 129 -12.95 -13.12 -18.85
N LYS A 130 -11.62 -13.12 -18.92
CA LYS A 130 -10.80 -14.35 -18.86
C LYS A 130 -10.67 -14.89 -17.43
N LYS A 131 -10.62 -14.00 -16.44
CA LYS A 131 -10.47 -14.32 -15.00
C LYS A 131 -11.30 -13.35 -14.15
N PRO A 132 -12.62 -13.54 -14.06
CA PRO A 132 -13.55 -12.59 -13.45
C PRO A 132 -13.30 -12.32 -11.97
N PHE A 133 -12.59 -13.24 -11.30
CA PHE A 133 -12.39 -13.21 -9.86
C PHE A 133 -10.92 -13.24 -9.45
N GLN A 134 -9.98 -12.85 -10.34
CA GLN A 134 -8.53 -12.90 -10.08
C GLN A 134 -8.09 -12.10 -8.84
N GLY A 135 -8.84 -11.05 -8.45
CA GLY A 135 -8.60 -10.24 -7.26
C GLY A 135 -9.23 -10.78 -5.97
N VAL A 136 -9.94 -11.91 -6.03
CA VAL A 136 -10.59 -12.56 -4.89
C VAL A 136 -9.70 -13.71 -4.39
N SER A 137 -9.64 -13.88 -3.07
CA SER A 137 -8.93 -14.98 -2.41
C SER A 137 -9.51 -16.35 -2.81
N GLU A 138 -8.67 -17.38 -2.81
CA GLU A 138 -8.99 -18.72 -3.33
C GLU A 138 -10.35 -19.30 -2.89
N PRO A 139 -10.71 -19.34 -1.59
CA PRO A 139 -11.97 -19.98 -1.20
C PRO A 139 -13.18 -19.23 -1.74
N GLU A 140 -13.20 -17.90 -1.67
CA GLU A 140 -14.31 -17.10 -2.22
C GLU A 140 -14.31 -17.07 -3.74
N ARG A 141 -13.12 -17.07 -4.36
CA ARG A 141 -12.96 -17.12 -5.81
C ARG A 141 -13.56 -18.38 -6.40
N HIS A 142 -13.27 -19.54 -5.80
CA HIS A 142 -13.82 -20.81 -6.25
C HIS A 142 -15.36 -20.81 -6.21
N HIS A 143 -15.96 -20.32 -5.13
CA HIS A 143 -17.41 -20.24 -5.04
C HIS A 143 -18.01 -19.25 -6.04
N LEU A 144 -17.35 -18.13 -6.32
CA LEU A 144 -17.80 -17.17 -7.32
C LEU A 144 -17.70 -17.72 -8.75
N GLU A 145 -16.66 -18.49 -9.08
CA GLU A 145 -16.54 -19.20 -10.36
C GLU A 145 -17.68 -20.22 -10.52
N VAL A 146 -17.95 -21.02 -9.49
CA VAL A 146 -19.08 -21.97 -9.51
C VAL A 146 -20.42 -21.27 -9.67
N ILE A 147 -20.65 -20.15 -8.97
CA ILE A 147 -21.89 -19.36 -9.12
C ILE A 147 -22.02 -18.81 -10.53
N TYR A 148 -20.91 -18.35 -11.13
CA TYR A 148 -20.88 -17.82 -12.49
C TYR A 148 -21.28 -18.88 -13.52
N ASP A 149 -20.70 -20.09 -13.42
CA ASP A 149 -21.01 -21.21 -14.31
C ASP A 149 -22.47 -21.70 -14.14
N LEU A 150 -22.95 -21.73 -12.90
CA LEU A 150 -24.34 -22.12 -12.59
C LEU A 150 -25.36 -21.07 -13.05
N ALA A 151 -24.98 -19.79 -13.06
CA ALA A 151 -25.80 -18.69 -13.58
C ALA A 151 -26.01 -18.80 -15.09
N GLU A 152 -24.97 -19.17 -15.86
CA GLU A 152 -25.10 -19.47 -17.29
C GLU A 152 -26.02 -20.68 -17.54
N SER A 153 -26.02 -21.65 -16.62
CA SER A 153 -26.81 -22.88 -16.68
C SER A 153 -28.25 -22.75 -16.14
N ASN A 154 -28.68 -21.55 -15.70
CA ASN A 154 -29.99 -21.28 -15.10
C ASN A 154 -30.38 -22.17 -13.88
N ALA A 155 -29.40 -22.74 -13.18
CA ALA A 155 -29.61 -23.67 -12.07
C ALA A 155 -29.85 -22.96 -10.72
N LYS A 156 -31.00 -22.28 -10.58
CA LYS A 156 -31.32 -21.37 -9.46
C LYS A 156 -31.11 -21.96 -8.05
N GLU A 157 -31.44 -23.23 -7.83
CA GLU A 157 -31.28 -23.87 -6.51
C GLU A 157 -29.81 -24.10 -6.14
N LEU A 158 -28.99 -24.47 -7.12
CA LEU A 158 -27.55 -24.68 -6.94
C LEU A 158 -26.83 -23.35 -6.71
N ILE A 159 -27.24 -22.29 -7.41
CA ILE A 159 -26.75 -20.92 -7.16
C ILE A 159 -27.01 -20.51 -5.71
N HIS A 160 -28.21 -20.76 -5.20
CA HIS A 160 -28.56 -20.41 -3.82
C HIS A 160 -27.67 -21.16 -2.81
N LYS A 161 -27.42 -22.45 -3.04
CA LYS A 161 -26.52 -23.24 -2.19
C LYS A 161 -25.08 -22.70 -2.23
N SER A 162 -24.53 -22.43 -3.41
CA SER A 162 -23.18 -21.89 -3.55
C SER A 162 -23.04 -20.48 -2.95
N LEU A 163 -24.10 -19.65 -2.99
CA LEU A 163 -24.13 -18.36 -2.30
C LEU A 163 -24.10 -18.51 -0.76
N LEU A 164 -24.78 -19.52 -0.22
CA LEU A 164 -24.73 -19.82 1.22
C LEU A 164 -23.33 -20.28 1.65
N GLU A 165 -22.68 -21.12 0.85
CA GLU A 165 -21.30 -21.57 1.07
C GLU A 165 -20.31 -20.40 0.99
N LEU A 166 -20.43 -19.54 -0.02
CA LEU A 166 -19.66 -18.30 -0.14
C LEU A 166 -19.84 -17.39 1.09
N SER A 167 -21.08 -17.22 1.56
CA SER A 167 -21.36 -16.40 2.74
C SER A 167 -20.70 -16.97 4.00
N SER A 168 -20.62 -18.29 4.11
CA SER A 168 -19.97 -18.98 5.22
C SER A 168 -18.45 -18.79 5.16
N ALA A 169 -17.84 -18.90 3.97
CA ALA A 169 -16.42 -18.63 3.76
C ALA A 169 -16.05 -17.18 4.13
N ILE A 170 -16.85 -16.20 3.71
CA ILE A 170 -16.64 -14.78 4.05
C ILE A 170 -16.73 -14.55 5.56
N LYS A 171 -17.71 -15.16 6.25
CA LYS A 171 -17.86 -15.05 7.71
C LYS A 171 -16.65 -15.63 8.44
N LEU A 172 -16.19 -16.81 8.03
CA LEU A 172 -15.01 -17.44 8.61
C LEU A 172 -13.78 -16.53 8.49
N ARG A 173 -13.57 -15.94 7.30
CA ARG A 173 -12.45 -15.01 7.07
C ARG A 173 -12.57 -13.73 7.90
N ASP A 174 -13.77 -13.20 8.12
CA ASP A 174 -14.00 -12.03 8.99
C ASP A 174 -13.71 -12.36 10.46
N GLU A 175 -14.11 -13.54 10.94
CA GLU A 175 -13.79 -14.04 12.28
C GLU A 175 -12.28 -14.24 12.47
N GLU A 176 -11.62 -14.85 11.49
CA GLU A 176 -10.16 -15.00 11.49
C GLU A 176 -9.46 -13.65 11.44
N SER A 177 -9.92 -12.72 10.60
CA SER A 177 -9.36 -11.37 10.52
C SER A 177 -9.51 -10.61 11.84
N LYS A 178 -10.67 -10.71 12.51
CA LYS A 178 -10.87 -10.14 13.85
C LYS A 178 -9.94 -10.79 14.87
N LYS A 179 -9.80 -12.12 14.84
CA LYS A 179 -8.88 -12.85 15.70
C LYS A 179 -7.44 -12.40 15.47
N TYR A 180 -6.98 -12.26 14.24
CA TYR A 180 -5.64 -11.75 13.93
C TYR A 180 -5.44 -10.29 14.37
N ILE A 181 -6.45 -9.44 14.21
CA ILE A 181 -6.40 -8.05 14.70
C ILE A 181 -6.29 -8.01 16.21
N ASP A 182 -7.05 -8.85 16.92
CA ASP A 182 -7.05 -8.89 18.38
C ASP A 182 -5.78 -9.57 18.92
N GLU A 183 -5.29 -10.64 18.29
CA GLU A 183 -3.98 -11.24 18.56
C GLU A 183 -2.84 -10.26 18.31
N GLN A 184 -2.91 -9.43 17.27
CA GLN A 184 -1.91 -8.37 17.04
C GLN A 184 -1.99 -7.27 18.09
N LYS A 185 -3.19 -6.86 18.53
CA LYS A 185 -3.33 -5.91 19.65
C LYS A 185 -2.76 -6.49 20.94
N GLU A 186 -3.03 -7.76 21.20
CA GLU A 186 -2.55 -8.46 22.39
C GLU A 186 -1.03 -8.66 22.34
N SER A 187 -0.50 -9.08 21.19
CA SER A 187 0.94 -9.21 20.95
C SER A 187 1.66 -7.86 21.05
N LEU A 188 1.05 -6.78 20.53
CA LEU A 188 1.58 -5.42 20.67
C LEU A 188 1.52 -4.94 22.14
N SER A 189 0.48 -5.31 22.87
CA SER A 189 0.34 -5.03 24.31
C SER A 189 1.37 -5.80 25.14
N LEU A 190 1.59 -7.08 24.83
CA LEU A 190 2.62 -7.94 25.43
C LEU A 190 4.02 -7.44 25.11
N ALA A 191 4.29 -7.03 23.86
CA ALA A 191 5.56 -6.44 23.47
C ALA A 191 5.83 -5.12 24.22
N LYS A 192 4.81 -4.28 24.40
CA LYS A 192 4.91 -3.08 25.25
C LYS A 192 5.20 -3.44 26.70
N LYS A 193 4.48 -4.38 27.31
CA LYS A 193 4.73 -4.85 28.68
C LYS A 193 6.12 -5.45 28.83
N GLY A 194 6.56 -6.24 27.86
CA GLY A 194 7.90 -6.81 27.77
C GLY A 194 8.96 -5.70 27.74
N LEU A 195 8.81 -4.71 26.86
CA LEU A 195 9.71 -3.56 26.79
C LEU A 195 9.78 -2.80 28.14
N PHE A 196 8.65 -2.55 28.79
CA PHE A 196 8.63 -1.93 30.12
C PHE A 196 9.31 -2.78 31.20
N ALA A 197 9.16 -4.11 31.14
CA ALA A 197 9.84 -5.02 32.06
C ALA A 197 11.36 -5.03 31.83
N THR A 198 11.83 -5.04 30.57
CA THR A 198 13.27 -4.97 30.27
C THR A 198 13.88 -3.65 30.72
N VAL A 199 13.18 -2.53 30.48
CA VAL A 199 13.61 -1.20 30.94
C VAL A 199 13.65 -1.15 32.47
N GLY A 200 12.62 -1.68 33.16
CA GLY A 200 12.60 -1.77 34.62
C GLY A 200 13.74 -2.61 35.18
N PHE A 201 14.03 -3.76 34.57
CA PHE A 201 15.15 -4.61 34.94
C PHE A 201 16.50 -3.91 34.77
N SER A 202 16.69 -3.17 33.68
CA SER A 202 17.91 -2.39 33.46
C SER A 202 18.11 -1.30 34.52
N VAL A 203 17.05 -0.58 34.90
CA VAL A 203 17.12 0.45 35.95
C VAL A 203 17.49 -0.16 37.31
N ILE A 204 16.85 -1.26 37.68
CA ILE A 204 17.14 -1.98 38.93
C ILE A 204 18.60 -2.47 38.93
N SER A 205 19.06 -3.02 37.81
CA SER A 205 20.44 -3.51 37.65
C SER A 205 21.47 -2.40 37.80
N ILE A 206 21.22 -1.22 37.23
CA ILE A 206 22.10 -0.05 37.36
C ILE A 206 22.10 0.46 38.80
N ALA A 207 20.94 0.55 39.46
CA ALA A 207 20.84 0.98 40.85
C ALA A 207 21.60 0.05 41.80
N LEU A 208 21.48 -1.27 41.59
CA LEU A 208 22.25 -2.28 42.31
C LEU A 208 23.76 -2.15 42.03
N ALA A 209 24.16 -1.96 40.78
CA ALA A 209 25.56 -1.77 40.43
C ALA A 209 26.17 -0.53 41.10
N ILE A 210 25.44 0.59 41.13
CA ILE A 210 25.86 1.81 41.83
C ILE A 210 25.92 1.57 43.35
N TYR A 211 24.92 0.91 43.92
CA TYR A 211 24.92 0.57 45.35
C TYR A 211 26.14 -0.27 45.74
N PHE A 212 26.46 -1.31 44.96
CA PHE A 212 27.64 -2.13 45.20
C PHE A 212 28.96 -1.39 44.95
N TYR A 213 29.01 -0.49 43.97
CA TYR A 213 30.20 0.32 43.69
C TYR A 213 30.48 1.33 44.82
N VAL A 214 29.45 1.95 45.39
CA VAL A 214 29.57 2.93 46.48
C VAL A 214 29.73 2.26 47.85
N SER A 215 29.21 1.04 48.03
CA SER A 215 29.29 0.28 49.28
C SER A 215 30.43 -0.74 49.32
N ALA A 216 31.24 -0.82 48.26
CA ALA A 216 32.48 -1.59 48.27
C ALA A 216 33.54 -0.84 49.10
N PRO A 217 34.18 -1.50 50.08
CA PRO A 217 35.20 -0.89 50.93
C PRO A 217 36.48 -0.51 50.17
#